data_AF-A0A967M1E3-F1
#
_entry.id   AF-A0A967M1E3-F1
#
_cell.length_a   1.000
_cell.length_b   1.000
_cell.length_c   1.000
_cell.angle_alpha   90.00
_cell.angle_beta   90.00
_cell.angle_gamma   90.00
#
_symmetry.space_group_name_H-M   'P 1'
#
loop_
_entity.id
_entity.type
_entity.pdbx_description
1 polymer ?
#
loop_
_entity_poly.entity_id
_entity_poly.type
_entity_poly.pdbx_seq_one_letter_code
_entity_poly.pdbx_strand_id
1 'polypeptide(L)' 'DEQIAWSRECWAAMQQFSTGGVNVNFLTEEEGDARVRAAYGNANFDRLVELKNKYDPQNMFRLNQNIPPSV' A
#
# COMPACT_ATOMS: atom_id res chain seq x y z
N ASP A 1 22.28 -2.47 6.80
CA ASP A 1 21.65 -3.47 7.68
C ASP A 1 21.29 -2.90 9.04
N GLU A 2 22.25 -2.43 9.84
CA GLU A 2 21.99 -1.85 11.18
C GLU A 2 20.98 -0.70 11.18
N GLN A 3 21.11 0.25 10.24
CA GLN A 3 20.20 1.39 10.13
C GLN A 3 18.77 0.99 9.71
N ILE A 4 18.65 -0.08 8.91
CA ILE A 4 17.36 -0.62 8.47
C ILE A 4 16.68 -1.31 9.66
N ALA A 5 17.43 -2.12 10.41
CA ALA A 5 16.94 -2.78 11.62
C ALA A 5 16.46 -1.76 12.66
N TRP A 6 17.29 -0.74 12.96
CA TRP A 6 16.93 0.32 13.89
C TRP A 6 15.63 1.04 13.49
N SER A 7 15.49 1.36 12.20
CA SER A 7 14.29 2.05 11.68
C SER A 7 13.04 1.20 11.83
N ARG A 8 13.13 -0.11 11.53
CA ARG A 8 12.02 -1.07 11.68
C ARG A 8 11.62 -1.25 13.14
N GLU A 9 12.59 -1.38 14.05
CA GLU A 9 12.33 -1.54 15.48
C GLU A 9 11.69 -0.29 16.09
N CYS A 10 12.18 0.89 15.71
CA CYS A 10 11.60 2.17 16.12
C CYS A 10 10.15 2.29 15.64
N TRP A 11 9.87 1.97 14.37
CA TRP A 11 8.51 1.96 13.84
C TRP A 11 7.58 1.02 14.64
N ALA A 12 8.02 -0.20 14.92
CA ALA A 12 7.24 -1.18 15.67
C ALA A 12 6.92 -0.70 17.10
N ALA A 13 7.91 -0.11 17.80
CA ALA A 13 7.71 0.41 19.16
C ALA A 13 6.71 1.59 19.22
N MET A 14 6.69 2.43 18.17
CA MET A 14 5.82 3.60 18.08
C MET A 14 4.39 3.27 17.62
N GLN A 15 4.14 2.07 17.08
CA GLN A 15 2.88 1.73 16.43
C GLN A 15 1.65 1.89 17.34
N GLN A 16 1.79 1.59 18.64
CA GLN A 16 0.72 1.72 19.65
C GLN A 16 0.22 3.16 19.85
N PHE A 17 1.04 4.15 19.50
CA PHE A 17 0.70 5.58 19.60
C PHE A 17 0.18 6.15 18.27
N SER A 18 0.10 5.33 17.23
CA SER A 18 -0.36 5.76 15.90
C SER A 18 -1.88 5.62 15.74
N THR A 19 -2.45 6.31 14.76
CA THR A 19 -3.85 6.15 14.36
C THR A 19 -4.08 4.89 13.51
N GLY A 20 -3.02 4.17 13.15
CA GLY A 20 -3.07 3.07 12.18
C GLY A 20 -3.25 3.51 10.71
N GLY A 21 -3.38 4.83 10.46
CA GLY A 21 -3.50 5.38 9.10
C GLY A 21 -2.24 5.15 8.28
N VAL A 22 -2.42 4.90 6.99
CA VAL A 22 -1.33 4.60 6.05
C VAL A 22 -1.37 5.60 4.91
N ASN A 23 -0.22 6.16 4.57
CA ASN A 23 -0.07 7.04 3.42
C ASN A 23 0.68 6.29 2.31
N VAL A 24 0.03 6.14 1.16
CA VAL A 24 0.56 5.40 0.01
C VAL A 24 1.94 5.89 -0.44
N ASN A 25 2.26 7.18 -0.26
CA ASN A 25 3.54 7.77 -0.67
C ASN A 25 4.72 7.35 0.22
N PHE A 26 4.44 6.78 1.39
CA PHE A 26 5.46 6.30 2.35
C PHE A 26 5.46 4.78 2.48
N LEU A 27 4.77 4.07 1.58
CA LEU A 27 4.81 2.62 1.55
C LEU A 27 6.11 2.12 0.96
N THR A 28 6.72 1.14 1.63
CA THR A 28 7.90 0.43 1.11
C THR A 28 7.49 -0.74 0.22
N GLU A 29 8.43 -1.26 -0.57
CA GLU A 29 8.18 -2.42 -1.45
C GLU A 29 7.82 -3.69 -0.65
N GLU A 30 8.27 -3.79 0.60
CA GLU A 30 8.04 -4.95 1.48
C GLU A 30 6.62 -5.01 2.06
N GLU A 31 5.86 -3.91 2.03
CA GLU A 31 4.55 -3.83 2.68
C GLU A 31 3.41 -4.45 1.85
N GLY A 32 3.58 -4.53 0.51
CA GLY A 32 2.71 -5.27 -0.40
C GLY A 32 1.23 -4.83 -0.49
N ASP A 33 0.45 -5.60 -1.26
CA ASP A 33 -0.93 -5.27 -1.66
C ASP A 33 -1.89 -5.02 -0.49
N ALA A 34 -1.71 -5.74 0.63
CA ALA A 34 -2.54 -5.59 1.81
C ALA A 34 -2.39 -4.19 2.44
N ARG A 35 -1.18 -3.62 2.40
CA ARG A 35 -0.91 -2.28 2.93
C ARG A 35 -1.36 -1.19 1.98
N VAL A 36 -1.25 -1.41 0.66
CA VAL A 36 -1.85 -0.54 -0.36
C VAL A 36 -3.35 -0.45 -0.15
N ARG A 37 -4.05 -1.57 0.05
CA ARG A 37 -5.49 -1.57 0.38
C ARG A 37 -5.79 -0.80 1.66
N ALA A 38 -4.98 -0.99 2.70
CA ALA A 38 -5.15 -0.26 3.97
C ALA A 38 -5.00 1.27 3.81
N ALA A 39 -4.14 1.74 2.90
CA ALA A 39 -3.94 3.17 2.64
C ALA A 39 -5.19 3.85 2.04
N TYR A 40 -5.95 3.14 1.21
CA TYR A 40 -7.17 3.69 0.60
C TYR A 40 -8.44 3.36 1.40
N GLY A 41 -8.42 2.28 2.18
CA GLY A 41 -9.61 1.69 2.78
C GLY A 41 -10.43 0.89 1.77
N ASN A 42 -11.21 -0.09 2.25
CA ASN A 42 -11.88 -1.07 1.39
C ASN A 42 -12.73 -0.42 0.28
N ALA A 43 -13.62 0.51 0.64
CA ALA A 43 -14.55 1.12 -0.32
C ALA A 43 -13.85 1.90 -1.45
N ASN A 44 -12.80 2.68 -1.12
CA ASN A 44 -12.07 3.42 -2.14
C ASN A 44 -11.18 2.49 -2.97
N PHE A 45 -10.56 1.48 -2.34
CA PHE A 45 -9.75 0.52 -3.06
C PHE A 45 -10.59 -0.22 -4.10
N ASP A 46 -11.79 -0.68 -3.75
CA ASP A 46 -12.66 -1.39 -4.67
C ASP A 46 -13.07 -0.49 -5.86
N ARG A 47 -13.37 0.80 -5.60
CA ARG A 47 -13.60 1.78 -6.67
C ARG A 47 -12.37 2.01 -7.55
N LEU A 48 -11.17 1.98 -6.98
CA LEU A 48 -9.92 2.09 -7.74
C LEU A 48 -9.68 0.85 -8.60
N VAL A 49 -10.03 -0.35 -8.13
CA VAL A 49 -10.00 -1.58 -8.94
C VAL A 49 -10.95 -1.46 -10.13
N GLU A 50 -12.17 -0.95 -9.94
CA GLU A 50 -13.10 -0.69 -11.05
C GLU A 50 -12.52 0.26 -12.10
N LEU A 51 -11.86 1.33 -11.66
CA LEU A 51 -11.16 2.26 -12.56
C LEU A 51 -9.99 1.58 -13.27
N LYS A 52 -9.21 0.75 -12.56
CA LYS A 52 -8.11 -0.03 -13.14
C LYS A 52 -8.62 -0.98 -14.22
N ASN A 53 -9.70 -1.70 -13.96
CA ASN A 53 -10.34 -2.59 -14.93
C ASN A 53 -10.77 -1.82 -16.20
N LYS A 54 -11.26 -0.59 -16.05
CA LYS A 54 -11.70 0.23 -17.18
C LYS A 54 -10.55 0.82 -18.00
N TYR A 55 -9.50 1.27 -17.35
CA TYR A 55 -8.46 2.09 -17.98
C TYR A 55 -7.12 1.38 -18.19
N ASP A 56 -6.84 0.33 -17.43
CA ASP A 56 -5.61 -0.47 -17.54
C ASP A 56 -5.86 -1.96 -17.24
N PRO A 57 -6.74 -2.65 -17.98
CA PRO A 57 -7.08 -4.05 -17.73
C PRO A 57 -5.89 -5.01 -17.91
N GLN A 58 -4.90 -4.67 -18.74
CA GLN A 58 -3.68 -5.45 -18.90
C GLN A 58 -2.62 -5.17 -17.82
N ASN A 59 -2.94 -4.31 -16.85
CA ASN A 59 -2.06 -3.92 -15.75
C ASN A 59 -0.69 -3.41 -16.23
N MET A 60 -0.67 -2.61 -17.29
CA MET A 60 0.54 -2.04 -17.89
C MET A 60 1.26 -1.12 -16.90
N PHE A 61 0.52 -0.33 -16.12
CA PHE A 61 1.09 0.60 -15.13
C PHE A 61 1.12 -0.06 -13.74
N ARG A 62 2.23 -0.74 -13.41
CA ARG A 62 2.32 -1.59 -12.21
C ARG A 62 3.61 -1.49 -11.38
N LEU A 63 4.41 -0.43 -11.59
CA LEU A 63 5.76 -0.34 -11.01
C LEU A 63 5.81 0.08 -9.54
N ASN A 64 4.78 0.75 -9.03
CA ASN A 64 4.75 1.29 -7.66
C ASN A 64 3.78 0.47 -6.79
N GLN A 65 3.16 1.13 -5.81
CA GLN A 65 2.04 0.62 -5.01
C GLN A 65 0.83 0.32 -5.90
N ASN A 66 0.89 -0.84 -6.56
CA ASN A 66 -0.01 -1.20 -7.62
C ASN A 66 -1.38 -1.59 -7.07
N ILE A 67 -2.41 -1.30 -7.85
CA ILE A 67 -3.76 -1.82 -7.65
C ILE A 67 -4.00 -2.80 -8.80
N PRO A 68 -4.00 -4.12 -8.55
CA PRO A 68 -4.21 -5.10 -9.60
C PRO A 68 -5.66 -5.05 -10.11
N PRO A 69 -5.88 -5.12 -11.44
CA PRO A 69 -7.22 -5.31 -11.98
C PRO A 69 -7.76 -6.70 -11.58
N SER A 70 -9.08 -6.87 -11.66
CA SER A 70 -9.79 -8.11 -11.36
C SER A 70 -10.43 -8.78 -12.57
N VAL A 71 -10.12 -8.29 -13.78
CA VAL A 71 -10.64 -8.76 -15.08
C VAL A 71 -9.58 -9.46 -15.90
#